data_AF-A0A7X8FJL9-F1
#
_entry.id   AF-A0A7X8FJL9-F1
#
_cell.length_a   1.000
_cell.length_b   1.000
_cell.length_c   1.000
_cell.angle_alpha   90.00
_cell.angle_beta   90.00
_cell.angle_gamma   90.00
#
_symmetry.space_group_name_H-M   'P 1'
#
loop_
_entity.id
_entity.type
_entity.pdbx_description
1 polymer ?
#
loop_
_entity_poly.entity_id
_entity_poly.type
_entity_poly.pdbx_seq_one_letter_code
_entity_poly.pdbx_strand_id
1 'polypeptide(L)'
;MNFRKLLFFTAIIAVNLGIILSCTPKSPQDALTIHDKEINEIIEGMTLEEKVEMLHSKTIMSSEGIPRLGIPEIRYADGPFGKTGRQHHRPSPAANPNTANEASAI
;
A
#
# COMPACT_ATOMS: atom_id res chain seq x y z
N MET A 1 0.03 55.18 24.69
CA MET A 1 -0.36 53.82 24.23
C MET A 1 0.33 52.80 25.13
N ASN A 2 -0.41 51.96 25.84
CA ASN A 2 0.15 51.15 26.94
C ASN A 2 0.99 50.01 26.39
N PHE A 3 2.31 50.05 26.61
CA PHE A 3 3.30 49.09 26.09
C PHE A 3 2.93 47.61 26.37
N ARG A 4 2.30 47.36 27.53
CA ARG A 4 1.79 46.03 27.90
C ARG A 4 0.69 45.54 26.95
N LYS A 5 -0.22 46.42 26.51
CA LYS A 5 -1.29 46.07 25.56
C LYS A 5 -0.70 45.75 24.17
N LEU A 6 0.33 46.47 23.75
CA LEU A 6 1.01 46.23 22.47
C LEU A 6 1.66 44.84 22.40
N LEU A 7 2.29 44.40 23.49
CA LEU A 7 2.88 43.05 23.60
C LEU A 7 1.81 41.94 23.50
N PHE A 8 0.62 42.15 24.06
CA PHE A 8 -0.47 41.17 23.96
C PHE A 8 -1.06 41.09 22.54
N PHE A 9 -1.23 42.23 21.86
CA PHE A 9 -1.75 42.24 20.49
C PHE A 9 -0.80 41.58 19.49
N THR A 10 0.51 41.78 19.61
CA THR A 10 1.49 41.13 18.72
C THR A 10 1.54 39.61 18.91
N ALA A 11 1.39 39.13 20.15
CA ALA A 11 1.31 37.70 20.44
C ALA A 11 0.05 37.04 19.83
N ILE A 12 -1.11 37.72 19.91
CA ILE A 12 -2.36 37.22 19.30
C ILE A 12 -2.24 37.17 17.78
N ILE A 13 -1.65 38.17 17.15
CA ILE A 13 -1.43 38.20 15.70
C ILE A 13 -0.48 37.07 15.27
N ALA A 14 0.61 36.83 16.01
CA ALA A 14 1.57 35.75 15.71
C ALA A 14 0.93 34.35 15.80
N VAL A 15 0.06 34.11 16.78
CA VAL A 15 -0.67 32.83 16.93
C VAL A 15 -1.66 32.62 15.78
N ASN A 16 -2.44 33.65 15.42
CA ASN A 16 -3.39 33.55 14.32
C ASN A 16 -2.70 33.37 12.96
N LEU A 17 -1.55 34.03 12.76
CA LEU A 17 -0.74 33.87 11.55
C LEU A 17 -0.14 32.45 11.44
N GLY A 18 0.26 31.86 12.57
CA GLY A 18 0.73 30.48 12.63
C GLY A 18 -0.36 29.46 12.25
N ILE A 19 -1.61 29.70 12.66
CA ILE A 19 -2.74 28.80 12.34
C ILE A 19 -3.06 28.82 10.83
N ILE A 20 -3.05 29.99 10.18
CA ILE A 20 -3.37 30.15 8.75
C ILE A 20 -2.33 29.47 7.84
N LEU A 21 -1.08 29.35 8.28
CA LEU A 21 -0.01 28.67 7.53
C LEU A 21 -0.11 27.14 7.53
N SER A 22 -1.03 26.53 8.30
CA SER A 22 -1.08 25.08 8.52
C SER A 22 -1.92 24.30 7.51
N CYS A 23 -2.57 24.97 6.55
CA CYS A 23 -3.43 24.32 5.56
C CYS A 23 -2.67 24.15 4.24
N THR A 24 -1.83 23.12 4.13
CA THR A 24 -1.27 22.71 2.85
C THR A 24 -2.31 21.88 2.09
N PRO A 25 -2.63 22.21 0.82
CA PRO A 25 -3.56 21.42 0.03
C PRO A 25 -2.95 20.02 -0.21
N LYS A 26 -3.65 18.99 0.26
CA LYS A 26 -3.27 17.59 0.07
C LYS A 26 -3.34 17.25 -1.43
N SER A 27 -2.21 16.91 -2.04
CA SER A 27 -2.14 16.57 -3.46
C SER A 27 -2.84 15.22 -3.71
N PRO A 28 -3.33 14.94 -4.94
CA PRO A 28 -3.83 13.60 -5.29
C PRO A 28 -2.80 12.48 -5.02
N GLN A 29 -1.50 12.83 -5.09
CA GLN A 29 -0.41 11.90 -4.79
C GLN A 29 -0.38 11.48 -3.32
N ASP A 30 -0.82 12.34 -2.41
CA ASP A 30 -0.80 12.07 -0.98
C ASP A 30 -1.88 11.05 -0.56
N ALA A 31 -2.80 10.72 -1.46
CA ALA A 31 -3.73 9.61 -1.28
C ALA A 31 -3.09 8.25 -1.56
N LEU A 32 -2.07 8.22 -2.42
CA LEU A 32 -1.33 7.00 -2.77
C LEU A 32 -0.36 6.56 -1.68
N THR A 33 0.07 7.48 -0.82
CA THR A 33 1.09 7.26 0.23
C THR A 33 0.51 7.06 1.63
N ILE A 34 -0.82 6.92 1.76
CA ILE A 34 -1.50 6.79 3.07
C ILE A 34 -0.97 5.59 3.87
N HIS A 35 -0.54 4.53 3.19
CA HIS A 35 -0.08 3.27 3.81
C HIS A 35 1.44 3.10 3.82
N ASP A 36 2.23 4.10 3.44
CA ASP A 36 3.69 3.96 3.30
C ASP A 36 4.36 3.46 4.58
N LYS A 37 3.89 3.90 5.74
CA LYS A 37 4.42 3.46 7.02
C LYS A 37 4.22 1.95 7.24
N GLU A 38 3.01 1.46 7.04
CA GLU A 38 2.66 0.04 7.19
C GLU A 38 3.42 -0.82 6.17
N ILE A 39 3.53 -0.33 4.93
CA ILE A 39 4.29 -0.98 3.87
C ILE A 39 5.78 -1.07 4.24
N ASN A 40 6.38 0.00 4.75
CA ASN A 40 7.79 0.01 5.16
C ASN A 40 8.07 -0.96 6.31
N GLU A 41 7.20 -1.01 7.32
CA GLU A 41 7.32 -1.98 8.42
C GLU A 41 7.30 -3.43 7.92
N ILE A 42 6.44 -3.75 6.93
CA ILE A 42 6.39 -5.07 6.31
C ILE A 42 7.68 -5.37 5.54
N ILE A 43 8.18 -4.42 4.73
CA ILE A 43 9.40 -4.58 3.92
C ILE A 43 10.66 -4.74 4.79
N GLU A 44 10.73 -4.05 5.92
CA GLU A 44 11.79 -4.22 6.91
C GLU A 44 11.77 -5.62 7.54
N GLY A 45 10.59 -6.20 7.73
CA GLY A 45 10.39 -7.55 8.24
C GLY A 45 10.66 -8.69 7.24
N MET A 46 11.01 -8.38 5.98
CA MET A 46 11.32 -9.37 4.95
C MET A 46 12.81 -9.74 4.93
N THR A 47 13.09 -11.03 4.73
CA THR A 47 14.43 -11.54 4.41
C THR A 47 14.86 -11.11 3.00
N LEU A 48 16.14 -11.30 2.66
CA LEU A 48 16.63 -10.99 1.32
C LEU A 48 16.00 -11.92 0.28
N GLU A 49 15.86 -13.19 0.63
CA GLU A 49 15.28 -14.24 -0.20
C GLU A 49 13.82 -13.92 -0.52
N GLU A 50 13.02 -13.55 0.49
CA GLU A 50 11.61 -13.16 0.31
C GLU A 50 11.47 -11.92 -0.60
N LYS A 51 12.40 -10.96 -0.52
CA LYS A 51 12.41 -9.79 -1.42
C LYS A 51 12.73 -10.19 -2.87
N VAL A 52 13.68 -11.10 -3.06
CA VAL A 52 14.05 -11.60 -4.38
C VAL A 52 12.90 -12.40 -4.99
N GLU A 53 12.22 -13.25 -4.20
CA GLU A 53 11.07 -14.05 -4.63
C GLU A 53 9.91 -13.18 -5.16
N MET A 54 9.68 -12.02 -4.55
CA MET A 54 8.67 -11.08 -5.00
C MET A 54 9.05 -10.29 -6.26
N LEU A 55 10.36 -10.15 -6.56
CA LEU A 55 10.86 -9.36 -7.68
C LEU A 55 10.98 -10.16 -9.00
N HIS A 56 10.74 -11.46 -8.97
CA HIS A 56 10.71 -12.31 -10.16
C HIS A 56 9.39 -13.04 -10.32
N SER A 57 9.08 -13.43 -11.56
CA SER A 57 7.91 -14.24 -11.85
C SER A 57 8.06 -15.67 -11.33
N LYS A 58 7.03 -16.20 -10.69
CA LYS A 58 6.85 -17.64 -10.41
C LYS A 58 6.31 -18.39 -11.63
N THR A 59 5.34 -17.78 -12.32
CA THR A 59 4.75 -18.31 -13.55
C THR A 59 4.62 -17.21 -14.59
N ILE A 60 4.16 -17.55 -15.80
CA ILE A 60 3.97 -16.61 -16.91
C ILE A 60 3.16 -15.37 -16.48
N MET A 61 2.24 -15.50 -15.52
CA MET A 61 1.37 -14.41 -15.05
C MET A 61 1.28 -14.35 -13.52
N SER A 62 2.32 -14.75 -12.78
CA SER A 62 2.33 -14.58 -11.33
C SER A 62 3.71 -14.38 -10.72
N SER A 63 3.76 -13.71 -9.58
CA SER A 63 4.92 -13.59 -8.69
C SER A 63 4.61 -14.25 -7.35
N GLU A 64 5.65 -14.78 -6.69
CA GLU A 64 5.49 -15.43 -5.38
C GLU A 64 5.04 -14.40 -4.33
N GLY A 65 4.25 -14.86 -3.37
CA GLY A 65 3.91 -14.07 -2.18
C GLY A 65 4.88 -14.36 -1.03
N ILE A 66 4.54 -13.91 0.18
CA ILE A 66 5.29 -14.22 1.39
C ILE A 66 4.32 -14.81 2.42
N PRO A 67 4.10 -16.15 2.41
CA PRO A 67 3.11 -16.81 3.27
C PRO A 67 3.35 -16.58 4.77
N ARG A 68 4.62 -16.47 5.19
CA ARG A 68 5.00 -16.19 6.58
C ARG A 68 4.46 -14.86 7.09
N LEU A 69 4.39 -13.85 6.21
CA LEU A 69 3.84 -12.52 6.49
C LEU A 69 2.36 -12.39 6.07
N GLY A 70 1.73 -13.48 5.63
CA GLY A 70 0.35 -13.48 5.16
C GLY A 70 0.14 -12.83 3.79
N ILE A 71 1.20 -12.61 3.02
CA ILE A 71 1.12 -12.00 1.69
C ILE A 71 0.84 -13.10 0.64
N PRO A 72 -0.28 -13.03 -0.09
CA PRO A 72 -0.64 -14.05 -1.08
C PRO A 72 0.17 -13.90 -2.38
N GLU A 73 0.10 -14.93 -3.23
CA GLU A 73 0.64 -14.89 -4.59
C GLU A 73 -0.02 -13.77 -5.42
N ILE A 74 0.79 -13.00 -6.15
CA ILE A 74 0.31 -11.93 -7.01
C ILE A 74 0.04 -12.50 -8.40
N ARG A 75 -1.22 -12.41 -8.87
CA ARG A 75 -1.61 -12.83 -10.22
C ARG A 75 -1.84 -11.62 -11.11
N TYR A 76 -1.25 -11.66 -12.29
CA TYR A 76 -1.40 -10.63 -13.31
C TYR A 76 -2.43 -11.08 -14.35
N ALA A 77 -3.13 -10.13 -14.95
CA ALA A 77 -4.06 -10.38 -16.04
C ALA A 77 -3.76 -9.38 -17.16
N ASP A 78 -3.90 -9.86 -18.40
CA ASP A 78 -3.74 -9.02 -19.59
C ASP A 78 -4.85 -7.95 -19.68
N GLY A 79 -4.56 -6.90 -20.45
CA GLY A 79 -5.03 -5.52 -20.26
C GLY A 79 -6.50 -5.15 -20.58
N PRO A 80 -6.74 -3.91 -21.02
CA PRO A 80 -7.98 -3.17 -20.75
C PRO A 80 -9.24 -3.70 -21.46
N PHE A 81 -9.08 -4.59 -22.43
CA PHE A 81 -10.18 -5.13 -23.25
C PHE A 81 -10.75 -6.46 -22.73
N GLY A 82 -10.32 -6.93 -21.56
CA GLY A 82 -10.89 -8.10 -20.90
C GLY A 82 -9.85 -9.15 -20.54
N LYS A 83 -10.19 -9.96 -19.54
CA LYS A 83 -9.30 -10.99 -18.98
C LYS A 83 -9.04 -12.08 -20.03
N THR A 84 -7.81 -12.16 -20.54
CA THR A 84 -7.37 -13.33 -21.32
C THR A 84 -7.06 -14.45 -20.34
N GLY A 85 -8.06 -15.28 -20.06
CA GLY A 85 -7.99 -16.33 -19.04
C GLY A 85 -7.17 -17.53 -19.47
N ARG A 86 -5.84 -17.47 -19.31
CA ARG A 86 -5.02 -18.68 -19.06
C ARG A 86 -4.56 -18.67 -17.61
N GLN A 87 -5.46 -19.08 -16.72
CA GLN A 87 -5.12 -19.39 -15.34
C GLN A 87 -4.46 -20.78 -15.36
N HIS A 88 -3.14 -20.86 -15.33
CA HIS A 88 -2.49 -22.12 -14.91
C HIS A 88 -2.77 -22.28 -13.41
N HIS A 89 -3.95 -22.82 -13.09
CA HIS A 89 -4.40 -23.03 -11.73
C HIS A 89 -3.56 -24.15 -11.10
N ARG A 90 -2.46 -23.78 -10.45
CA ARG A 90 -1.89 -24.60 -9.40
C ARG A 90 -2.49 -24.09 -8.09
N PRO A 91 -3.19 -24.94 -7.31
CA PRO A 91 -3.72 -24.51 -6.02
C PRO A 91 -2.55 -24.00 -5.17
N SER A 92 -2.72 -22.82 -4.57
CA SER A 92 -1.74 -22.29 -3.62
C SER A 92 -1.58 -23.31 -2.49
N PRO A 93 -0.36 -23.61 -2.01
CA PRO A 93 -0.16 -24.47 -0.85
C PRO A 93 -0.89 -23.97 0.41
N ALA A 94 -1.24 -22.68 0.44
CA ALA A 94 -2.01 -22.04 1.51
C ALA A 94 -3.53 -22.00 1.23
N ALA A 95 -4.01 -22.53 0.11
CA ALA A 95 -5.43 -22.57 -0.21
C ALA A 95 -6.15 -23.63 0.62
N ASN A 96 -7.33 -23.27 1.14
CA ASN A 96 -8.23 -24.18 1.84
C ASN A 96 -8.50 -25.43 0.97
N PRO A 97 -8.35 -26.65 1.49
CA PRO A 97 -8.58 -27.89 0.73
C PRO A 97 -9.98 -28.00 0.12
N ASN A 98 -10.96 -27.23 0.62
CA ASN A 98 -12.32 -27.21 0.09
C ASN A 98 -12.49 -26.37 -1.20
N THR A 99 -11.49 -25.56 -1.60
CA THR A 99 -11.58 -24.72 -2.82
C THR A 99 -11.20 -25.47 -4.10
N ALA A 100 -10.63 -26.68 -3.98
CA ALA A 100 -10.20 -27.48 -5.12
C ALA A 100 -11.37 -28.00 -6.00
N ASN A 101 -12.59 -28.02 -5.47
CA ASN A 101 -13.77 -28.52 -6.19
C ASN A 101 -14.40 -27.48 -7.14
N GLU A 102 -14.05 -26.19 -7.02
CA GLU A 102 -14.62 -25.13 -7.86
C GLU A 102 -13.80 -24.85 -9.12
N ALA A 103 -12.53 -25.28 -9.16
CA ALA A 103 -11.61 -25.01 -10.27
C ALA A 103 -11.77 -25.96 -11.47
N SER A 104 -12.60 -27.00 -11.38
CA SER A 104 -12.86 -27.95 -12.49
C SER A 104 -14.14 -27.64 -13.30
N ALA A 105 -14.83 -26.54 -12.98
CA ALA A 105 -16.11 -26.17 -13.59
C ALA A 105 -16.01 -25.01 -14.62
N ILE A 106 -14.81 -24.69 -15.09
CA ILE A 106 -14.58 -23.67 -16.14
C ILE A 106 -13.69 -24.25 -17.24
#